data_AF-A0A0N8VL73-F1
#
_entry.id   AF-A0A0N8VL73-F1
#
_cell.length_a   1.000
_cell.length_b   1.000
_cell.length_c   1.000
_cell.angle_alpha   90.00
_cell.angle_beta   90.00
_cell.angle_gamma   90.00
#
_symmetry.space_group_name_H-M   'P 1'
#
loop_
_entity.id
_entity.type
_entity.pdbx_description
1 polymer ?
#
loop_
_entity_poly.entity_id
_entity_poly.type
_entity_poly.pdbx_seq_one_letter_code
_entity_poly.pdbx_strand_id
1 'polypeptide(L)'
;MYSMSDKSALEQLIDNDEFSNRLNLDRKTYGLVFDRRTLNAVYYLIKKYSIDYVDFPISSGKESLIFKVVGMNKKSYALKIYKMSTLKFSNTMDYIKGDYRFEKERINRTNLVYIWAQKEYTNLKDMKKSGIKVPIPYGYYKNALLISYIGTRTEPAKQIKNIETDFNALYEKIKTFMRKMYKDAHLVHADLSEYNILFYRNNPYIIDVGQSVSVKHPMALEFLRRDIKNINNFFSRKNVKCDDEYLFNYITGDVND
;
A
#
# COMPACT_ATOMS: atom_id res chain seq x y z
N MET A 1 -47.17 10.41 20.92
CA MET A 1 -46.21 9.85 21.90
C MET A 1 -45.37 8.85 21.13
N TYR A 2 -44.21 9.30 20.61
CA TYR A 2 -43.34 8.52 19.72
C TYR A 2 -42.46 7.60 20.57
N SER A 3 -42.64 6.28 20.46
CA SER A 3 -41.78 5.31 21.16
C SER A 3 -40.49 5.06 20.34
N MET A 4 -39.35 5.18 21.01
CA MET A 4 -38.06 4.55 20.62
C MET A 4 -38.33 3.11 20.15
N SER A 5 -37.76 2.54 19.08
CA SER A 5 -36.42 2.66 18.54
C SER A 5 -36.32 2.02 17.13
N ASP A 6 -36.30 2.83 16.07
CA ASP A 6 -35.91 2.43 14.71
C ASP A 6 -34.38 2.53 14.53
N LYS A 7 -33.61 1.76 15.30
CA LYS A 7 -32.14 1.70 15.13
C LYS A 7 -31.76 0.62 14.12
N SER A 8 -30.94 1.01 13.14
CA SER A 8 -30.35 0.16 12.11
C SER A 8 -29.59 -1.03 12.72
N ALA A 9 -29.70 -2.21 12.11
CA ALA A 9 -29.01 -3.43 12.56
C ALA A 9 -27.51 -3.24 12.84
N LEU A 10 -26.81 -2.34 12.13
CA LEU A 10 -25.39 -2.02 12.32
C LEU A 10 -25.10 -1.36 13.69
N GLU A 11 -26.04 -0.59 14.22
CA GLU A 11 -25.90 0.05 15.55
C GLU A 11 -26.09 -0.98 16.67
N GLN A 12 -27.00 -1.93 16.50
CA GLN A 12 -27.18 -3.04 17.45
C GLN A 12 -25.98 -3.99 17.48
N LEU A 13 -25.22 -4.12 16.38
CA LEU A 13 -23.99 -4.92 16.26
C LEU A 13 -22.77 -4.25 16.89
N ILE A 14 -22.80 -2.92 17.03
CA ILE A 14 -21.80 -2.12 17.76
C ILE A 14 -22.16 -2.10 19.26
N ASP A 15 -23.46 -2.07 19.58
CA ASP A 15 -23.99 -2.06 20.95
C ASP A 15 -23.93 -3.45 21.63
N ASN A 16 -23.90 -4.55 20.87
CA ASN A 16 -23.84 -5.94 21.38
C ASN A 16 -22.44 -6.58 21.33
N ASP A 17 -21.37 -5.83 21.03
CA ASP A 17 -19.96 -6.32 20.94
C ASP A 17 -19.70 -7.49 19.94
N GLU A 18 -20.69 -7.87 19.13
CA GLU A 18 -20.59 -8.83 18.03
C GLU A 18 -20.66 -8.09 16.69
N PHE A 19 -19.52 -7.80 16.09
CA PHE A 19 -19.42 -7.20 14.76
C PHE A 19 -19.78 -8.27 13.68
N SER A 20 -21.08 -8.56 13.60
CA SER A 20 -21.91 -9.31 12.64
C SER A 20 -21.31 -10.29 11.64
N ASN A 21 -21.78 -11.53 11.76
CA ASN A 21 -21.48 -12.68 10.92
C ASN A 21 -21.88 -12.50 9.43
N ARG A 22 -20.91 -12.13 8.60
CA ARG A 22 -20.49 -12.94 7.43
C ARG A 22 -18.97 -13.10 7.40
N LEU A 23 -18.42 -13.35 8.58
CA LEU A 23 -17.02 -13.72 8.75
C LEU A 23 -16.95 -15.24 8.87
N ASN A 24 -16.55 -15.90 7.77
CA ASN A 24 -15.80 -17.16 7.88
C ASN A 24 -14.33 -16.82 8.17
N LEU A 25 -14.09 -16.07 9.24
CA LEU A 25 -12.78 -15.95 9.85
C LEU A 25 -12.89 -16.59 11.22
N ASP A 26 -12.06 -17.60 11.47
CA ASP A 26 -12.04 -18.34 12.73
C ASP A 26 -12.09 -17.38 13.93
N ARG A 27 -12.88 -17.70 14.96
CA ARG A 27 -13.03 -16.92 16.21
C ARG A 27 -11.68 -16.46 16.82
N LYS A 28 -10.58 -17.17 16.55
CA LYS A 28 -9.21 -16.77 16.92
C LYS A 28 -8.74 -15.48 16.24
N THR A 29 -9.14 -15.19 15.00
CA THR A 29 -8.74 -14.00 14.24
C THR A 29 -9.49 -12.74 14.71
N TYR A 30 -10.69 -12.89 15.27
CA TYR A 30 -11.47 -11.78 15.82
C TYR A 30 -10.89 -11.23 17.13
N GLY A 31 -10.56 -12.13 18.07
CA GLY A 31 -10.11 -11.75 19.41
C GLY A 31 -8.66 -11.26 19.54
N LEU A 32 -7.84 -11.39 18.49
CA LEU A 32 -6.39 -11.15 18.57
C LEU A 32 -5.88 -9.92 17.81
N VAL A 33 -6.71 -9.24 17.01
CA VAL A 33 -6.16 -8.50 15.86
C VAL A 33 -6.40 -6.98 15.86
N PHE A 34 -7.48 -6.46 16.45
CA PHE A 34 -7.78 -5.02 16.38
C PHE A 34 -8.11 -4.40 17.73
N ASP A 35 -7.32 -3.42 18.14
CA ASP A 35 -7.64 -2.57 19.29
C ASP A 35 -8.84 -1.64 18.99
N ARG A 36 -9.45 -1.06 20.04
CA ARG A 36 -10.59 -0.13 19.90
C ARG A 36 -10.31 1.04 18.95
N ARG A 37 -9.04 1.48 18.86
CA ARG A 37 -8.65 2.60 17.98
C ARG A 37 -8.73 2.20 16.51
N THR A 38 -8.31 0.97 16.21
CA THR A 38 -8.31 0.40 14.87
C THR A 38 -9.73 0.08 14.42
N LEU A 39 -10.58 -0.48 15.29
CA LEU A 39 -12.00 -0.69 14.98
C LEU A 39 -12.71 0.62 14.62
N ASN A 40 -12.49 1.68 15.40
CA ASN A 40 -13.01 3.01 15.08
C ASN A 40 -12.51 3.53 13.72
N ALA A 41 -11.26 3.22 13.36
CA ALA A 41 -10.70 3.68 12.11
C ALA A 41 -11.29 2.95 10.89
N VAL A 42 -11.45 1.63 11.01
CA VAL A 42 -12.11 0.80 10.01
C VAL A 42 -13.57 1.22 9.86
N TYR A 43 -14.31 1.41 10.96
CA TYR A 43 -15.69 1.86 10.95
C TYR A 43 -15.86 3.21 10.23
N TYR A 44 -14.97 4.17 10.52
CA TYR A 44 -14.99 5.47 9.84
C TYR A 44 -14.87 5.31 8.32
N LEU A 45 -13.93 4.50 7.84
CA LEU A 45 -13.74 4.28 6.39
C LEU A 45 -14.92 3.51 5.78
N ILE A 46 -15.44 2.49 6.46
CA ILE A 46 -16.62 1.74 6.01
C ILE A 46 -17.81 2.68 5.78
N LYS A 47 -18.11 3.52 6.78
CA LYS A 47 -19.22 4.48 6.70
C LYS A 47 -18.98 5.53 5.62
N LYS A 48 -17.79 6.12 5.58
CA LYS A 48 -17.44 7.20 4.64
C LYS A 48 -17.47 6.78 3.17
N TYR A 49 -17.09 5.53 2.88
CA TYR A 49 -16.98 5.01 1.52
C TYR A 49 -18.07 3.99 1.17
N SER A 50 -19.12 3.89 1.99
CA SER A 50 -20.27 2.99 1.77
C SER A 50 -19.82 1.55 1.47
N ILE A 51 -18.94 1.03 2.31
CA ILE A 51 -18.51 -0.37 2.24
C ILE A 51 -19.65 -1.26 2.77
N ASP A 52 -20.02 -2.25 1.97
CA ASP A 52 -21.11 -3.21 2.22
C ASP A 52 -20.61 -4.31 3.17
N TYR A 53 -19.54 -5.00 2.79
CA TYR A 53 -18.96 -6.07 3.61
C TYR A 53 -17.46 -6.25 3.39
N VAL A 54 -16.81 -6.88 4.37
CA VAL A 54 -15.43 -7.39 4.27
C VAL A 54 -15.49 -8.79 3.66
N ASP A 55 -14.71 -9.03 2.62
CA ASP A 55 -14.75 -10.27 1.84
C ASP A 55 -13.72 -11.28 2.39
N PHE A 56 -12.47 -11.24 1.93
CA PHE A 56 -11.42 -12.16 2.37
C PHE A 56 -10.09 -11.44 2.65
N PRO A 57 -9.23 -12.02 3.51
CA PRO A 57 -7.88 -11.50 3.73
C PRO A 57 -7.02 -11.68 2.46
N ILE A 58 -6.35 -10.61 2.06
CA ILE A 58 -5.39 -10.60 0.94
C ILE A 58 -3.98 -10.92 1.44
N SER A 59 -3.57 -10.31 2.55
CA SER A 59 -2.25 -10.48 3.12
C SER A 59 -2.26 -10.22 4.61
N SER A 60 -1.50 -11.04 5.35
CA SER A 60 -1.23 -10.86 6.77
C SER A 60 0.27 -10.66 7.01
N GLY A 61 0.77 -9.47 6.68
CA GLY A 61 2.17 -9.12 6.86
C GLY A 61 2.55 -8.85 8.32
N LYS A 62 3.85 -8.68 8.57
CA LYS A 62 4.35 -8.28 9.89
C LYS A 62 3.85 -6.89 10.31
N GLU A 63 3.67 -5.99 9.35
CA GLU A 63 3.39 -4.57 9.61
C GLU A 63 1.94 -4.15 9.33
N SER A 64 1.23 -4.89 8.48
CA SER A 64 -0.15 -4.57 8.14
C SER A 64 -0.96 -5.81 7.79
N LEU A 65 -2.28 -5.64 7.84
CA LEU A 65 -3.27 -6.58 7.35
C LEU A 65 -4.00 -5.94 6.20
N ILE A 66 -4.25 -6.71 5.15
CA ILE A 66 -4.96 -6.23 3.97
C ILE A 66 -6.16 -7.14 3.75
N PHE A 67 -7.35 -6.54 3.68
CA PHE A 67 -8.59 -7.24 3.35
C PHE A 67 -9.14 -6.72 2.04
N LYS A 68 -9.72 -7.62 1.24
CA LYS A 68 -10.64 -7.20 0.20
C LYS A 68 -11.95 -6.78 0.86
N VAL A 69 -12.48 -5.64 0.47
CA VAL A 69 -13.79 -5.16 0.91
C VAL A 69 -14.62 -4.78 -0.31
N VAL A 70 -15.95 -4.88 -0.20
CA VAL A 70 -16.87 -4.63 -1.32
C VAL A 70 -17.78 -3.46 -0.95
N GLY A 71 -17.88 -2.48 -1.85
CA GLY A 71 -18.79 -1.34 -1.69
C GLY A 71 -20.24 -1.69 -2.02
N MET A 72 -21.18 -0.86 -1.56
CA MET A 72 -22.60 -0.99 -1.94
C MET A 72 -22.81 -0.88 -3.46
N ASN A 73 -21.90 -0.20 -4.15
CA ASN A 73 -21.81 -0.11 -5.62
C ASN A 73 -21.25 -1.39 -6.29
N LYS A 74 -21.04 -2.48 -5.54
CA LYS A 74 -20.46 -3.76 -5.98
C LYS A 74 -19.03 -3.68 -6.53
N LYS A 75 -18.32 -2.56 -6.33
CA LYS A 75 -16.89 -2.44 -6.62
C LYS A 75 -16.06 -3.00 -5.47
N SER A 76 -14.92 -3.61 -5.79
CA SER A 76 -13.97 -4.11 -4.79
C SER A 76 -12.88 -3.08 -4.48
N TYR A 77 -12.51 -3.03 -3.21
CA TYR A 77 -11.46 -2.19 -2.63
C TYR A 77 -10.54 -3.05 -1.78
N ALA A 78 -9.36 -2.55 -1.48
CA ALA A 78 -8.47 -3.13 -0.48
C ALA A 78 -8.39 -2.20 0.72
N LEU A 79 -8.70 -2.73 1.90
CA LEU A 79 -8.57 -2.07 3.19
C LEU A 79 -7.28 -2.54 3.85
N LYS A 80 -6.27 -1.66 3.87
CA LYS A 80 -4.98 -1.88 4.53
C LYS A 80 -5.01 -1.28 5.94
N ILE A 81 -4.71 -2.10 6.93
CA ILE A 81 -4.73 -1.74 8.35
C ILE A 81 -3.32 -1.96 8.91
N TYR A 82 -2.68 -0.87 9.32
CA TYR A 82 -1.34 -0.94 9.92
C TYR A 82 -1.43 -1.40 11.37
N LYS A 83 -0.59 -2.36 11.73
CA LYS A 83 -0.50 -2.92 13.08
C LYS A 83 0.22 -1.92 13.99
N MET A 84 -0.46 -1.52 15.07
CA MET A 84 0.08 -0.54 16.03
C MET A 84 1.28 -1.08 16.82
N SER A 85 1.39 -2.41 16.99
CA SER A 85 2.34 -3.06 17.89
C SER A 85 3.67 -3.48 17.24
N THR A 86 3.77 -3.51 15.90
CA THR A 86 4.90 -4.16 15.20
C THR A 86 5.84 -3.20 14.48
N LEU A 87 5.51 -1.91 14.39
CA LEU A 87 6.41 -0.91 13.79
C LEU A 87 7.61 -0.66 14.70
N LYS A 88 8.80 -1.11 14.26
CA LYS A 88 10.07 -0.80 14.92
C LYS A 88 10.40 0.69 14.71
N PHE A 89 10.13 1.47 15.76
CA PHE A 89 10.24 2.94 15.76
C PHE A 89 11.54 3.49 15.16
N SER A 90 12.68 2.83 15.39
CA SER A 90 14.00 3.27 14.90
C SER A 90 14.09 3.26 13.38
N ASN A 91 13.73 2.14 12.74
CA ASN A 91 13.93 1.94 11.31
C ASN A 91 12.92 2.73 10.48
N THR A 92 11.68 2.84 10.97
CA THR A 92 10.61 3.61 10.35
C THR A 92 10.93 5.10 10.31
N MET A 93 11.61 5.63 11.34
CA MET A 93 11.95 7.04 11.43
C MET A 93 12.91 7.48 10.31
N ASP A 94 13.83 6.62 9.88
CA ASP A 94 14.80 6.96 8.84
C ASP A 94 14.15 7.15 7.46
N TYR A 95 12.95 6.60 7.25
CA TYR A 95 12.16 6.86 6.03
C TYR A 95 11.23 8.06 6.13
N ILE A 96 11.09 8.68 7.32
CA ILE A 96 10.29 9.91 7.53
C ILE A 96 11.18 11.14 7.70
N LYS A 97 12.34 10.99 8.33
CA LYS A 97 13.33 12.06 8.48
C LYS A 97 13.65 12.67 7.11
N GLY A 98 13.64 13.99 7.03
CA GLY A 98 13.90 14.71 5.77
C GLY A 98 12.70 14.78 4.80
N ASP A 99 11.54 14.23 5.16
CA ASP A 99 10.30 14.49 4.43
C ASP A 99 9.65 15.79 4.95
N TYR A 100 9.80 16.87 4.17
CA TYR A 100 9.32 18.21 4.51
C TYR A 100 7.83 18.27 4.86
N ARG A 101 7.03 17.30 4.39
CA ARG A 101 5.59 17.21 4.66
C ARG A 101 5.28 16.87 6.12
N PHE A 102 6.25 16.33 6.86
CA PHE A 102 6.08 15.88 8.24
C PHE A 102 7.02 16.56 9.24
N GLU A 103 7.82 17.56 8.82
CA GLU A 103 8.80 18.25 9.68
C GLU A 103 8.19 18.93 10.90
N LYS A 104 6.95 19.41 10.80
CA LYS A 104 6.24 20.11 11.87
C LYS A 104 5.48 19.17 12.82
N GLU A 105 5.42 17.88 12.51
CA GLU A 105 4.69 16.89 13.31
C GLU A 105 5.52 16.43 14.51
N ARG A 106 4.93 16.47 15.71
CA ARG A 106 5.57 15.89 16.91
C ARG A 106 5.43 14.37 16.88
N ILE A 107 6.42 13.65 16.35
CA ILE A 107 6.36 12.19 16.17
C ILE A 107 6.57 11.44 17.49
N ASN A 108 5.64 10.54 17.80
CA ASN A 108 5.65 9.58 18.90
C ASN A 108 5.20 8.19 18.40
N ARG A 109 5.34 7.13 19.20
CA ARG A 109 5.00 5.76 18.76
C ARG A 109 3.56 5.59 18.27
N THR A 110 2.62 6.32 18.87
CA THR A 110 1.19 6.18 18.52
C THR A 110 0.86 6.89 17.21
N ASN A 111 1.34 8.12 17.00
CA ASN A 111 1.04 8.85 15.76
C ASN A 111 1.97 8.46 14.59
N LEU A 112 3.11 7.80 14.84
CA LEU A 112 4.00 7.29 13.79
C LEU A 112 3.24 6.43 12.79
N VAL A 113 2.36 5.53 13.27
CA VAL A 113 1.56 4.65 12.42
C VAL A 113 0.57 5.45 11.56
N TYR A 114 0.04 6.54 12.09
CA TYR A 114 -0.91 7.40 11.38
C TYR A 114 -0.20 8.22 10.31
N ILE A 115 0.99 8.74 10.65
CA ILE A 115 1.90 9.40 9.70
C ILE A 115 2.27 8.44 8.58
N TRP A 116 2.53 7.17 8.90
CA TRP A 116 2.85 6.15 7.89
C TRP A 116 1.69 5.91 6.92
N ALA A 117 0.47 5.76 7.44
CA ALA A 117 -0.73 5.62 6.60
C ALA A 117 -0.97 6.84 5.70
N GLN A 118 -0.78 8.04 6.26
CA GLN A 118 -0.85 9.31 5.52
C GLN A 118 0.25 9.42 4.45
N LYS A 119 1.47 9.01 4.78
CA LYS A 119 2.60 9.01 3.86
C LYS A 119 2.35 8.09 2.68
N GLU A 120 1.91 6.86 2.92
CA GLU A 120 1.56 5.92 1.85
C GLU A 120 0.42 6.47 0.98
N TYR A 121 -0.64 7.04 1.59
CA TYR A 121 -1.71 7.70 0.85
C TYR A 121 -1.19 8.83 -0.07
N THR A 122 -0.30 9.67 0.43
CA THR A 122 0.25 10.80 -0.31
C THR A 122 1.16 10.34 -1.44
N ASN A 123 2.06 9.39 -1.17
CA ASN A 123 2.95 8.79 -2.16
C ASN A 123 2.16 8.11 -3.29
N LEU A 124 1.10 7.36 -2.97
CA LEU A 124 0.21 6.76 -3.99
C LEU A 124 -0.46 7.83 -4.86
N LYS A 125 -0.87 8.98 -4.30
CA LYS A 125 -1.44 10.08 -5.08
C LYS A 125 -0.42 10.68 -6.03
N ASP A 126 0.79 10.94 -5.57
CA ASP A 126 1.85 11.55 -6.37
C ASP A 126 2.27 10.62 -7.50
N MET A 127 2.53 9.34 -7.20
CA MET A 127 2.85 8.33 -8.22
C MET A 127 1.73 8.15 -9.26
N LYS A 128 0.46 8.16 -8.82
CA LYS A 128 -0.69 8.05 -9.72
C LYS A 128 -0.79 9.25 -10.67
N LYS A 129 -0.54 10.47 -10.19
CA LYS A 129 -0.51 11.69 -11.01
C LYS A 129 0.59 11.63 -12.07
N SER A 130 1.73 11.04 -11.73
CA SER A 130 2.85 10.81 -12.66
C SER A 130 2.63 9.65 -13.64
N GLY A 131 1.40 9.10 -13.72
CA GLY A 131 1.06 8.04 -14.67
C GLY A 131 1.60 6.65 -14.32
N ILE A 132 2.11 6.46 -13.10
CA ILE A 132 2.55 5.15 -12.61
C ILE A 132 1.31 4.34 -12.22
N LYS A 133 1.30 3.05 -12.56
CA LYS A 133 0.25 2.15 -12.10
C LYS A 133 0.50 1.76 -10.65
N VAL A 134 -0.34 2.29 -9.78
CA VAL A 134 -0.40 2.01 -8.35
C VAL A 134 -1.87 1.81 -7.94
N PRO A 135 -2.17 1.21 -6.78
CA PRO A 135 -3.51 1.23 -6.21
C PRO A 135 -4.00 2.68 -6.05
N ILE A 136 -5.20 2.97 -6.53
CA ILE A 136 -5.82 4.30 -6.40
C ILE A 136 -6.14 4.53 -4.92
N PRO A 137 -5.58 5.57 -4.27
CA PRO A 137 -5.85 5.86 -2.88
C PRO A 137 -7.17 6.64 -2.73
N TYR A 138 -8.16 6.03 -2.08
CA TYR A 138 -9.46 6.67 -1.83
C TYR A 138 -9.41 7.55 -0.57
N GLY A 139 -8.88 7.01 0.51
CA GLY A 139 -8.67 7.78 1.74
C GLY A 139 -8.06 6.96 2.85
N TYR A 140 -7.59 7.64 3.88
CA TYR A 140 -7.07 7.04 5.09
C TYR A 140 -7.75 7.67 6.31
N TYR A 141 -7.70 6.97 7.42
CA TYR A 141 -8.06 7.51 8.72
C TYR A 141 -7.28 6.76 9.79
N LYS A 142 -6.52 7.48 10.62
CA LYS A 142 -5.61 6.90 11.61
C LYS A 142 -4.70 5.84 10.96
N ASN A 143 -4.74 4.60 11.42
CA ASN A 143 -3.93 3.48 10.94
C ASN A 143 -4.63 2.62 9.86
N ALA A 144 -5.66 3.13 9.20
CA ALA A 144 -6.34 2.42 8.11
C ALA A 144 -6.30 3.24 6.82
N LEU A 145 -6.12 2.55 5.69
CA LEU A 145 -6.01 3.09 4.34
C LEU A 145 -6.90 2.27 3.38
N LEU A 146 -7.79 2.95 2.67
CA LEU A 146 -8.64 2.37 1.63
C LEU A 146 -8.06 2.70 0.25
N ILE A 147 -7.74 1.66 -0.52
CA ILE A 147 -7.14 1.74 -1.86
C ILE A 147 -7.95 0.87 -2.86
N SER A 148 -7.73 1.05 -4.15
CA SER A 148 -8.32 0.17 -5.15
C SER A 148 -7.78 -1.25 -5.02
N TYR A 149 -8.67 -2.23 -5.12
CA TYR A 149 -8.29 -3.62 -5.20
C TYR A 149 -7.70 -3.95 -6.58
N ILE A 150 -6.57 -4.68 -6.60
CA ILE A 150 -5.92 -5.16 -7.82
C ILE A 150 -6.03 -6.69 -7.84
N GLY A 151 -6.88 -7.23 -8.70
CA GLY A 151 -7.17 -8.66 -8.76
C GLY A 151 -8.46 -8.98 -9.50
N THR A 152 -8.84 -10.26 -9.50
CA THR A 152 -10.12 -10.73 -10.05
C THR A 152 -11.18 -10.75 -8.95
N ARG A 153 -12.41 -11.16 -9.26
CA ARG A 153 -13.44 -11.30 -8.23
C ARG A 153 -13.03 -12.30 -7.14
N THR A 154 -12.27 -13.33 -7.49
CA THR A 154 -11.97 -14.47 -6.61
C THR A 154 -10.56 -14.45 -6.04
N GLU A 155 -9.61 -13.76 -6.65
CA GLU A 155 -8.20 -13.80 -6.24
C GLU A 155 -7.48 -12.45 -6.41
N PRO A 156 -6.59 -12.08 -5.46
CA PRO A 156 -5.73 -10.92 -5.62
C PRO A 156 -4.74 -11.14 -6.76
N ALA A 157 -4.29 -10.05 -7.39
CA ALA A 157 -3.23 -10.12 -8.38
C ALA A 157 -1.95 -10.72 -7.77
N LYS A 158 -1.24 -11.53 -8.56
CA LYS A 158 -0.01 -12.18 -8.12
C LYS A 158 1.16 -11.19 -8.16
N GLN A 159 2.10 -11.36 -7.23
CA GLN A 159 3.40 -10.70 -7.29
C GLN A 159 4.17 -11.16 -8.54
N ILE A 160 5.00 -10.31 -9.13
CA ILE A 160 5.76 -10.66 -10.36
C ILE A 160 6.70 -11.85 -10.15
N LYS A 161 7.10 -12.14 -8.91
CA LYS A 161 7.89 -13.33 -8.58
C LYS A 161 7.17 -14.66 -8.86
N ASN A 162 5.84 -14.64 -8.88
CA ASN A 162 4.96 -15.81 -8.93
C ASN A 162 4.20 -15.93 -10.27
N ILE A 163 4.70 -15.32 -11.33
CA ILE A 163 4.10 -15.37 -12.67
C ILE A 163 5.12 -15.81 -13.71
N GLU A 164 4.61 -16.23 -14.86
CA GLU A 164 5.38 -16.35 -16.10
C GLU A 164 4.76 -15.41 -17.14
N THR A 165 5.59 -14.61 -17.80
CA THR A 165 5.16 -13.60 -18.78
C THR A 165 6.34 -13.20 -19.67
N ASP A 166 6.13 -12.27 -20.59
CA ASP A 166 7.23 -11.61 -21.31
C ASP A 166 7.99 -10.68 -20.35
N PHE A 167 9.09 -11.19 -19.78
CA PHE A 167 9.90 -10.45 -18.82
C PHE A 167 10.65 -9.28 -19.46
N ASN A 168 10.95 -9.30 -20.77
CA ASN A 168 11.57 -8.16 -21.44
C ASN A 168 10.57 -6.99 -21.49
N ALA A 169 9.35 -7.25 -21.95
CA ALA A 169 8.30 -6.22 -21.99
C ALA A 169 7.90 -5.72 -20.58
N LEU A 170 7.92 -6.60 -19.58
CA LEU A 170 7.65 -6.22 -18.19
C LEU A 170 8.78 -5.35 -17.61
N TYR A 171 10.04 -5.70 -17.88
CA TYR A 171 11.20 -4.93 -17.44
C TYR A 171 11.18 -3.50 -17.98
N GLU A 172 10.90 -3.31 -19.27
CA GLU A 172 10.81 -1.96 -19.87
C GLU A 172 9.71 -1.10 -19.22
N LYS A 173 8.55 -1.70 -18.89
CA LYS A 173 7.49 -1.01 -18.14
C LYS A 173 7.96 -0.60 -16.74
N ILE A 174 8.69 -1.47 -16.04
CA ILE A 174 9.19 -1.19 -14.68
C ILE A 174 10.28 -0.11 -14.72
N LYS A 175 11.23 -0.17 -15.67
CA LYS A 175 12.23 0.89 -15.88
C LYS A 175 11.57 2.25 -16.08
N THR A 176 10.55 2.29 -16.94
CA THR A 176 9.76 3.51 -17.20
C THR A 176 9.10 4.01 -15.91
N PHE A 177 8.53 3.12 -15.09
CA PHE A 177 7.94 3.50 -13.81
C PHE A 177 8.96 4.00 -12.80
N MET A 178 10.15 3.40 -12.71
CA MET A 178 11.23 3.88 -11.85
C MET A 178 11.70 5.28 -12.26
N ARG A 179 11.86 5.53 -13.58
CA ARG A 179 12.18 6.87 -14.10
C ARG A 179 11.09 7.89 -13.75
N LYS A 180 9.81 7.58 -14.00
CA LYS A 180 8.68 8.46 -13.65
C LYS A 180 8.58 8.71 -12.15
N MET A 181 8.86 7.69 -11.33
CA MET A 181 8.87 7.83 -9.87
C MET A 181 9.91 8.87 -9.44
N TYR A 182 11.12 8.78 -9.99
CA TYR A 182 12.22 9.69 -9.68
C TYR A 182 12.02 11.10 -10.25
N LYS A 183 11.76 11.19 -11.56
CA LYS A 183 11.69 12.46 -12.30
C LYS A 183 10.39 13.24 -12.07
N ASP A 184 9.25 12.55 -12.08
CA ASP A 184 7.95 13.21 -12.11
C ASP A 184 7.25 13.19 -10.75
N ALA A 185 7.36 12.09 -10.00
CA ALA A 185 6.80 12.00 -8.65
C ALA A 185 7.78 12.51 -7.57
N HIS A 186 9.04 12.74 -7.91
CA HIS A 186 10.11 13.15 -6.98
C HIS A 186 10.28 12.21 -5.78
N LEU A 187 10.12 10.90 -6.02
CA LEU A 187 10.21 9.84 -5.03
C LEU A 187 11.20 8.75 -5.45
N VAL A 188 11.78 8.08 -4.46
CA VAL A 188 12.48 6.79 -4.58
C VAL A 188 11.70 5.77 -3.75
N HIS A 189 11.44 4.59 -4.29
CA HIS A 189 10.62 3.59 -3.58
C HIS A 189 11.25 3.15 -2.26
N ALA A 190 12.58 2.99 -2.26
CA ALA A 190 13.43 2.59 -1.15
C ALA A 190 13.21 1.16 -0.63
N ASP A 191 12.41 0.35 -1.32
CA ASP A 191 12.24 -1.08 -1.02
C ASP A 191 11.66 -1.81 -2.24
N LEU A 192 12.02 -1.39 -3.46
CA LEU A 192 11.45 -1.97 -4.66
C LEU A 192 12.08 -3.35 -4.91
N SER A 193 11.23 -4.35 -5.13
CA SER A 193 11.62 -5.73 -5.41
C SER A 193 10.48 -6.49 -6.10
N GLU A 194 10.72 -7.74 -6.48
CA GLU A 194 9.72 -8.62 -7.08
C GLU A 194 8.52 -8.95 -6.17
N TYR A 195 8.62 -8.63 -4.88
CA TYR A 195 7.57 -8.80 -3.88
C TYR A 195 6.61 -7.61 -3.85
N ASN A 196 7.08 -6.41 -4.21
CA ASN A 196 6.31 -5.16 -4.12
C ASN A 196 5.74 -4.70 -5.46
N ILE A 197 5.69 -5.61 -6.44
CA ILE A 197 5.09 -5.38 -7.76
C ILE A 197 4.07 -6.48 -8.03
N LEU A 198 2.80 -6.10 -8.20
CA LEU A 198 1.74 -6.98 -8.64
C LEU A 198 1.61 -6.97 -10.16
N PHE A 199 1.16 -8.07 -10.75
CA PHE A 199 0.88 -8.15 -12.18
C PHE A 199 -0.60 -8.42 -12.42
N TYR A 200 -1.24 -7.51 -13.15
CA TYR A 200 -2.66 -7.62 -13.45
C TYR A 200 -2.98 -7.06 -14.84
N ARG A 201 -3.71 -7.83 -15.65
CA ARG A 201 -4.12 -7.45 -17.02
C ARG A 201 -2.95 -6.88 -17.83
N ASN A 202 -1.86 -7.64 -17.94
CA ASN A 202 -0.63 -7.28 -18.69
C ASN A 202 0.07 -6.00 -18.22
N ASN A 203 -0.10 -5.62 -16.96
CA ASN A 203 0.51 -4.42 -16.41
C ASN A 203 1.09 -4.65 -15.01
N PRO A 204 2.29 -4.13 -14.71
CA PRO A 204 2.79 -4.04 -13.35
C PRO A 204 2.01 -2.98 -12.57
N TYR A 205 1.83 -3.23 -11.27
CA TYR A 205 1.31 -2.29 -10.29
C TYR A 205 2.28 -2.23 -9.11
N ILE A 206 2.83 -1.06 -8.82
CA ILE A 206 3.71 -0.84 -7.67
C ILE A 206 2.85 -0.67 -6.42
N ILE A 207 3.19 -1.40 -5.35
CA ILE A 207 2.49 -1.39 -4.05
C ILE A 207 3.48 -1.10 -2.92
N ASP A 208 2.97 -0.93 -1.69
CA ASP A 208 3.79 -0.77 -0.47
C ASP A 208 4.77 0.42 -0.49
N VAL A 209 4.26 1.57 -0.91
CA VAL A 209 5.03 2.83 -1.07
C VAL A 209 5.12 3.67 0.21
N GLY A 210 4.82 3.10 1.38
CA GLY A 210 4.93 3.79 2.66
C GLY A 210 6.38 4.13 3.03
N GLN A 211 7.35 3.32 2.60
CA GLN A 211 8.78 3.53 2.83
C GLN A 211 9.41 4.52 1.84
N SER A 212 8.72 4.88 0.76
CA SER A 212 9.29 5.74 -0.28
C SER A 212 9.70 7.10 0.26
N VAL A 213 10.86 7.58 -0.18
CA VAL A 213 11.47 8.84 0.29
C VAL A 213 11.52 9.86 -0.83
N SER A 214 11.61 11.15 -0.48
CA SER A 214 11.87 12.20 -1.46
C SER A 214 13.24 12.00 -2.13
N VAL A 215 13.37 12.39 -3.40
CA VAL A 215 14.68 12.46 -4.08
C VAL A 215 15.68 13.40 -3.40
N LYS A 216 15.20 14.32 -2.54
CA LYS A 216 16.04 15.21 -1.71
C LYS A 216 16.54 14.55 -0.42
N HIS A 217 16.08 13.35 -0.10
CA HIS A 217 16.53 12.62 1.09
C HIS A 217 18.04 12.31 0.99
N PRO A 218 18.84 12.46 2.08
CA PRO A 218 20.29 12.24 2.02
C PRO A 218 20.70 10.86 1.47
N MET A 219 19.90 9.83 1.76
CA MET A 219 20.11 8.45 1.27
C MET A 219 19.35 8.11 -0.01
N ALA A 220 18.71 9.07 -0.69
CA ALA A 220 17.84 8.79 -1.84
C ALA A 220 18.56 8.02 -2.95
N LEU A 221 19.80 8.42 -3.30
CA LEU A 221 20.58 7.77 -4.35
C LEU A 221 21.07 6.37 -3.94
N GLU A 222 21.33 6.14 -2.65
CA GLU A 222 21.69 4.82 -2.14
C GLU A 222 20.50 3.86 -2.23
N PHE A 223 19.32 4.32 -1.79
CA PHE A 223 18.08 3.57 -1.93
C PHE A 223 17.73 3.28 -3.39
N LEU A 224 17.94 4.24 -4.29
CA LEU A 224 17.70 4.04 -5.71
C LEU A 224 18.62 2.95 -6.29
N ARG A 225 19.92 2.98 -5.95
CA ARG A 225 20.87 1.92 -6.38
C ARG A 225 20.46 0.54 -5.86
N ARG A 226 19.97 0.46 -4.62
CA ARG A 226 19.44 -0.79 -4.05
C ARG A 226 18.22 -1.29 -4.80
N ASP A 227 17.26 -0.41 -5.07
CA ASP A 227 16.04 -0.73 -5.84
C ASP A 227 16.40 -1.25 -7.24
N ILE A 228 17.33 -0.58 -7.94
CA ILE A 228 17.85 -1.00 -9.26
C ILE A 228 18.46 -2.39 -9.17
N LYS A 229 19.36 -2.62 -8.22
CA LYS A 229 20.02 -3.91 -8.04
C LYS A 229 19.01 -5.03 -7.76
N ASN A 230 18.01 -4.79 -6.92
CA ASN A 230 16.97 -5.78 -6.63
C ASN A 230 16.18 -6.17 -7.89
N ILE A 231 15.75 -5.16 -8.67
CA ILE A 231 15.01 -5.36 -9.91
C ILE A 231 15.88 -6.09 -10.95
N ASN A 232 17.10 -5.63 -11.20
CA ASN A 232 18.01 -6.25 -12.16
C ASN A 232 18.36 -7.70 -11.74
N ASN A 233 18.57 -7.98 -10.45
CA ASN A 233 18.78 -9.35 -9.97
C ASN A 233 17.58 -10.27 -10.23
N PHE A 234 16.35 -9.77 -10.11
CA PHE A 234 15.16 -10.53 -10.45
C PHE A 234 15.07 -10.81 -11.95
N PHE A 235 15.25 -9.78 -12.79
CA PHE A 235 15.11 -9.89 -14.23
C PHE A 235 16.26 -10.66 -14.90
N SER A 236 17.49 -10.54 -14.41
CA SER A 236 18.62 -11.35 -14.86
C SER A 236 18.39 -12.85 -14.63
N ARG A 237 17.79 -13.23 -13.49
CA ARG A 237 17.37 -14.63 -13.22
C ARG A 237 16.28 -15.13 -14.18
N LYS A 238 15.59 -14.22 -14.86
CA LYS A 238 14.59 -14.50 -15.89
C LYS A 238 15.14 -14.30 -17.31
N ASN A 239 16.47 -14.31 -17.48
CA ASN A 239 17.19 -14.17 -18.75
C ASN A 239 16.98 -12.84 -19.48
N VAL A 240 16.66 -11.75 -18.76
CA VAL A 240 16.63 -10.39 -19.33
C VAL A 240 18.01 -9.76 -19.17
N LYS A 241 18.53 -9.13 -20.23
CA LYS A 241 19.79 -8.40 -20.17
C LYS A 241 19.60 -7.13 -19.34
N CYS A 242 20.27 -7.05 -18.21
CA CYS A 242 20.18 -5.93 -17.28
C CYS A 242 21.57 -5.29 -17.08
N ASP A 243 21.58 -3.98 -16.84
CA ASP A 243 22.79 -3.21 -16.52
C ASP A 243 22.43 -2.16 -15.45
N ASP A 244 23.09 -2.25 -14.29
CA ASP A 244 22.79 -1.40 -13.13
C ASP A 244 23.15 0.07 -13.37
N GLU A 245 24.28 0.32 -14.02
CA GLU A 245 24.79 1.68 -14.26
C GLU A 245 23.98 2.38 -15.37
N TYR A 246 23.69 1.65 -16.45
CA TYR A 246 22.80 2.12 -17.50
C TYR A 246 21.41 2.45 -16.94
N LEU A 247 20.82 1.57 -16.13
CA LEU A 247 19.50 1.82 -15.55
C LEU A 247 19.53 3.01 -14.58
N PHE A 248 20.59 3.16 -13.78
CA PHE A 248 20.75 4.33 -12.92
C PHE A 248 20.75 5.61 -13.73
N ASN A 249 21.60 5.69 -14.76
CA ASN A 249 21.72 6.86 -15.63
C ASN A 249 20.42 7.13 -16.41
N TYR A 250 19.74 6.08 -16.87
CA TYR A 250 18.41 6.18 -17.48
C TYR A 250 17.38 6.74 -16.50
N ILE A 251 17.43 6.43 -15.20
CA ILE A 251 16.46 6.96 -14.23
C ILE A 251 16.80 8.42 -13.87
N THR A 252 18.07 8.72 -13.60
CA THR A 252 18.52 10.06 -13.19
C THR A 252 18.55 11.06 -14.33
N GLY A 253 18.53 10.58 -15.58
CA GLY A 253 18.51 11.40 -16.79
C GLY A 253 19.89 11.80 -17.31
N ASP A 254 20.91 10.99 -17.01
CA ASP A 254 22.27 11.15 -17.52
C ASP A 254 22.46 10.44 -18.88
N VAL A 255 21.41 9.80 -19.41
CA VAL A 255 21.33 9.24 -20.77
C VAL A 255 20.09 9.81 -21.44
N ASN A 256 20.26 10.43 -22.62
CA ASN A 256 19.15 10.80 -23.51
C ASN A 256 18.64 9.56 -24.25
N ASP A 257 17.33 9.52 -24.48
CA ASP A 257 16.63 8.46 -25.24
C ASP A 257 17.23 8.27 -26.66
#